data_AF-A0A7C9CIF2-F1
#
_entry.id   AF-A0A7C9CIF2-F1
#
_cell.length_a   1.000
_cell.length_b   1.000
_cell.length_c   1.000
_cell.angle_alpha   90.00
_cell.angle_beta   90.00
_cell.angle_gamma   90.00
#
_symmetry.space_group_name_H-M   'P 1'
#
loop_
_entity.id
_entity.type
_entity.pdbx_description
1 polymer ?
#
loop_
_entity_poly.entity_id
_entity_poly.type
_entity_poly.pdbx_seq_one_letter_code
_entity_poly.pdbx_strand_id
1 'polypeptide(L)'
;PVWRALRRNLTSEILHSSRVKDYSHARKWVLDILIGNLSSTASADLGVKVVDHFQFAMFCLLVLMCFGDKLEESKIREIEAVQRNLLLSFRRFQMLNFWPSLTRILLRKRWHELLSLRKKQKE
;
A
#
# COMPACT_ATOMS: atom_id res chain seq x y z
N PRO A 1 -17.70 -14.13 10.74
CA PRO A 1 -16.77 -15.30 10.83
C PRO A 1 -15.41 -15.04 10.16
N VAL A 2 -15.39 -14.67 8.87
CA VAL A 2 -14.16 -14.48 8.07
C VAL A 2 -13.23 -13.39 8.62
N TRP A 3 -13.77 -12.21 8.95
CA TRP A 3 -12.97 -11.11 9.50
C TRP A 3 -12.23 -11.48 10.79
N ARG A 4 -12.91 -12.20 11.69
CA ARG A 4 -12.32 -12.63 12.96
C ARG A 4 -11.16 -13.60 12.73
N ALA A 5 -11.32 -14.54 11.79
CA ALA A 5 -10.26 -15.48 11.42
C ALA A 5 -9.07 -14.75 10.78
N LEU A 6 -9.32 -13.86 9.82
CA LEU A 6 -8.29 -13.05 9.18
C LEU A 6 -7.49 -12.25 10.22
N ARG A 7 -8.18 -11.50 11.09
CA ARG A 7 -7.54 -10.71 12.15
C ARG A 7 -6.68 -11.58 13.05
N ARG A 8 -7.20 -12.73 13.49
CA ARG A 8 -6.48 -13.65 14.38
C ARG A 8 -5.19 -14.16 13.73
N ASN A 9 -5.26 -14.61 12.48
CA ASN A 9 -4.09 -15.12 11.75
C ASN A 9 -3.05 -14.02 11.49
N LEU A 10 -3.50 -12.83 11.09
CA LEU A 10 -2.60 -11.69 10.89
C LEU A 10 -1.87 -11.31 12.19
N THR A 11 -2.60 -11.30 13.31
CA THR A 11 -2.02 -10.99 14.62
C THR A 11 -1.07 -12.06 15.11
N SER A 12 -1.37 -13.37 14.94
CA SER A 12 -0.49 -14.44 15.44
C SER A 12 0.77 -14.61 14.59
N GLU A 13 0.65 -14.53 13.27
CA GLU A 13 1.74 -14.88 12.36
C GLU A 13 2.62 -13.70 11.98
N ILE A 14 2.06 -12.49 11.89
CA ILE A 14 2.76 -11.34 11.31
C ILE A 14 2.97 -10.22 12.33
N LEU A 15 1.93 -9.86 13.09
CA LEU A 15 1.97 -8.70 13.99
C LEU A 15 2.32 -9.04 15.44
N HIS A 16 2.54 -10.32 15.76
CA HIS A 16 2.90 -10.73 17.12
C HIS A 16 4.31 -10.22 17.48
N SER A 17 4.51 -9.75 18.71
CA SER A 17 5.77 -9.12 19.13
C SER A 17 7.00 -10.01 18.95
N SER A 18 6.86 -11.34 19.08
CA SER A 18 7.93 -12.30 18.78
C SER A 18 8.26 -12.35 17.29
N ARG A 19 7.25 -12.35 16.41
CA ARG A 19 7.39 -12.36 14.94
C ARG A 19 7.93 -11.04 14.40
N VAL A 20 7.55 -9.92 15.02
CA VAL A 20 8.06 -8.59 14.67
C VAL A 20 9.60 -8.50 14.83
N LYS A 21 10.19 -9.29 15.74
CA LYS A 21 11.66 -9.36 15.89
C LYS A 21 12.32 -10.10 14.73
N ASP A 22 11.66 -11.10 14.14
CA ASP A 22 12.16 -11.87 13.00
C ASP A 22 12.34 -10.95 11.76
N TYR A 23 11.56 -9.88 11.66
CA TYR A 23 11.69 -8.86 10.61
C TYR A 23 12.79 -7.81 10.88
N SER A 24 13.72 -8.04 11.81
CA SER A 24 14.83 -7.11 12.09
C SER A 24 15.66 -6.78 10.84
N HIS A 25 15.97 -7.79 10.01
CA HIS A 25 16.66 -7.59 8.74
C HIS A 25 15.82 -6.76 7.77
N ALA A 26 14.52 -7.04 7.66
CA ALA A 26 13.60 -6.27 6.82
C ALA A 26 13.59 -4.79 7.20
N ARG A 27 13.52 -4.49 8.51
CA ARG A 27 13.55 -3.11 9.02
C ARG A 27 14.87 -2.40 8.71
N LYS A 28 16.01 -3.08 8.86
CA LYS A 28 17.32 -2.51 8.52
C LYS A 28 17.38 -2.15 7.03
N TRP A 29 16.97 -3.06 6.16
CA TRP A 29 16.95 -2.83 4.72
C TRP A 29 16.04 -1.65 4.32
N VAL A 30 14.85 -1.56 4.92
CA VAL A 30 13.92 -0.43 4.68
C VAL A 30 14.50 0.89 5.18
N LEU A 31 15.22 0.87 6.31
CA LEU A 31 15.91 2.05 6.82
C LEU A 31 17.02 2.51 5.86
N ASP A 32 17.79 1.58 5.30
CA ASP A 32 18.84 1.88 4.32
C ASP A 32 18.23 2.54 3.06
N ILE A 33 17.08 2.04 2.57
CA ILE A 33 16.33 2.67 1.47
C ILE A 33 15.88 4.09 1.83
N LEU A 34 15.33 4.27 3.04
CA LEU A 34 14.84 5.57 3.49
C LEU A 34 15.98 6.60 3.55
N ILE A 35 17.11 6.23 4.15
CA ILE A 35 18.29 7.09 4.28
C ILE A 35 18.88 7.40 2.91
N GLY A 36 19.00 6.40 2.02
CA GLY A 36 19.50 6.59 0.66
C GLY A 36 18.64 7.57 -0.14
N ASN A 37 17.32 7.41 -0.09
CA ASN A 37 16.38 8.29 -0.77
C ASN A 37 16.41 9.72 -0.21
N LEU A 38 16.42 9.89 1.11
CA LEU A 38 16.52 11.21 1.74
C LEU A 38 17.85 11.91 1.39
N SER A 39 18.96 11.18 1.43
CA SER A 39 20.28 11.74 1.13
C SER A 39 20.37 12.20 -0.33
N SER A 40 19.89 11.38 -1.27
CA SER A 40 19.87 11.73 -2.70
C SER A 40 19.02 12.97 -3.01
N THR A 41 17.88 13.12 -2.30
CA THR A 41 16.97 14.26 -2.51
C THR A 41 17.48 15.52 -1.83
N ALA A 42 18.16 15.40 -0.68
CA ALA A 42 18.80 16.52 0.00
C ALA A 42 19.91 17.15 -0.85
N SER A 43 20.63 16.37 -1.65
CA SER A 43 21.65 16.87 -2.59
C SER A 43 21.09 17.64 -3.78
N ALA A 44 19.77 17.59 -4.03
CA ALA A 44 19.14 18.22 -5.20
C ALA A 44 18.61 19.65 -4.94
N ASP A 45 18.86 20.23 -3.76
CA ASP A 45 18.46 21.59 -3.32
C ASP A 45 16.97 21.96 -3.55
N LEU A 46 16.14 20.95 -3.76
CA LEU A 46 14.69 21.04 -3.90
C LEU A 46 14.06 20.58 -2.58
N GLY A 47 13.06 21.31 -2.10
CA GLY A 47 12.37 21.00 -0.85
C GLY A 47 11.96 19.52 -0.75
N VAL A 48 12.45 18.83 0.28
CA VAL A 48 12.24 17.39 0.45
C VAL A 48 10.89 17.13 1.11
N LYS A 49 9.98 16.43 0.40
CA LYS A 49 8.73 15.95 0.99
C LYS A 49 8.97 14.66 1.76
N VAL A 50 9.47 14.81 2.98
CA VAL A 50 9.86 13.71 3.89
C VAL A 50 8.78 12.63 3.98
N VAL A 51 7.51 13.02 4.06
CA VAL A 51 6.36 12.09 4.16
C VAL A 51 6.33 11.08 3.01
N ASP A 52 6.67 11.47 1.78
CA ASP A 52 6.61 10.56 0.63
C ASP A 52 7.69 9.46 0.74
N HIS A 53 8.88 9.80 1.24
CA HIS A 53 9.95 8.82 1.46
C HIS A 53 9.60 7.83 2.58
N PHE A 54 8.98 8.30 3.68
CA PHE A 54 8.49 7.42 4.74
C PHE A 54 7.36 6.52 4.25
N GLN A 55 6.43 7.03 3.44
CA GLN A 55 5.35 6.23 2.85
C GLN A 55 5.91 5.10 1.98
N PHE A 56 6.87 5.41 1.11
CA PHE A 56 7.54 4.41 0.28
C PHE A 56 8.26 3.36 1.13
N ALA A 57 9.05 3.79 2.12
CA ALA A 57 9.77 2.88 3.01
C ALA A 57 8.81 1.93 3.77
N MET A 58 7.72 2.47 4.33
CA MET A 58 6.70 1.65 5.00
C MET A 58 6.02 0.68 4.02
N PHE A 59 5.82 1.10 2.77
CA PHE A 59 5.28 0.24 1.73
C PHE A 59 6.21 -0.93 1.41
N CYS A 60 7.51 -0.68 1.23
CA CYS A 60 8.53 -1.72 1.07
C CYS A 60 8.49 -2.74 2.22
N LEU A 61 8.35 -2.26 3.46
CA LEU A 61 8.25 -3.12 4.64
C LEU A 61 7.02 -4.03 4.57
N LEU A 62 5.85 -3.47 4.24
CA LEU A 62 4.61 -4.23 4.16
C LEU A 62 4.65 -5.29 3.06
N VAL A 63 5.20 -4.94 1.89
CA VAL A 63 5.38 -5.88 0.77
C VAL A 63 6.27 -7.05 1.22
N LEU A 64 7.43 -6.75 1.81
CA LEU A 64 8.36 -7.77 2.30
C LEU A 64 7.74 -8.65 3.39
N MET A 65 6.97 -8.07 4.33
CA MET A 65 6.27 -8.84 5.36
C MET A 65 5.16 -9.72 4.78
N CYS A 66 4.49 -9.30 3.71
CA CYS A 66 3.40 -10.07 3.08
C CYS A 66 3.92 -11.20 2.17
N PHE A 67 4.96 -10.93 1.37
CA PHE A 67 5.46 -11.87 0.36
C PHE A 67 6.67 -12.67 0.83
N GLY A 68 7.36 -12.24 1.89
CA GLY A 68 8.53 -12.91 2.45
C GLY A 68 9.81 -12.72 1.64
N ASP A 69 9.77 -12.00 0.51
CA ASP A 69 10.92 -11.78 -0.37
C ASP A 69 11.12 -10.30 -0.73
N LYS A 70 12.37 -9.93 -1.00
CA LYS A 70 12.76 -8.59 -1.45
C LYS A 70 12.41 -8.46 -2.93
N LEU A 71 11.27 -7.83 -3.21
CA LEU A 71 10.93 -7.47 -4.59
C LEU A 71 11.89 -6.40 -5.13
N GLU A 72 12.11 -6.41 -6.44
CA GLU A 72 12.87 -5.39 -7.13
C GLU A 72 12.22 -4.01 -6.92
N GLU A 73 13.03 -2.96 -6.73
CA GLU A 73 12.52 -1.61 -6.44
C GLU A 73 11.54 -1.11 -7.53
N SER A 74 11.81 -1.44 -8.79
CA SER A 74 10.94 -1.15 -9.94
C SER A 74 9.54 -1.74 -9.75
N LYS A 75 9.45 -3.00 -9.34
CA LYS A 75 8.19 -3.70 -9.04
C LYS A 75 7.51 -3.11 -7.83
N ILE A 76 8.25 -2.75 -6.78
CA ILE A 76 7.67 -2.12 -5.59
C ILE A 76 7.01 -0.78 -5.96
N ARG A 77 7.64 0.04 -6.81
CA ARG A 77 7.09 1.31 -7.28
C ARG A 77 5.84 1.12 -8.14
N GLU A 78 5.81 0.10 -9.00
CA GLU A 78 4.59 -0.25 -9.77
C GLU A 78 3.42 -0.60 -8.84
N ILE A 79 3.66 -1.47 -7.85
CA ILE A 79 2.62 -1.88 -6.88
C ILE A 79 2.18 -0.67 -6.03
N GLU A 80 3.11 0.16 -5.58
CA GLU A 80 2.81 1.37 -4.81
C GLU A 80 1.92 2.33 -5.62
N ALA A 81 2.25 2.57 -6.89
CA ALA A 81 1.48 3.45 -7.76
C ALA A 81 0.04 2.94 -7.93
N VAL A 82 -0.13 1.63 -8.16
CA VAL A 82 -1.46 1.01 -8.28
C VAL A 82 -2.23 1.11 -6.95
N GLN A 83 -1.60 0.77 -5.82
CA GLN A 83 -2.26 0.82 -4.51
C GLN A 83 -2.60 2.24 -4.07
N ARG A 84 -1.70 3.21 -4.28
CA ARG A 84 -1.95 4.63 -3.97
C ARG A 84 -3.12 5.16 -4.79
N ASN A 85 -3.15 4.87 -6.08
CA ASN A 85 -4.28 5.22 -6.95
C ASN A 85 -5.58 4.58 -6.45
N LEU A 86 -5.53 3.30 -6.06
CA LEU A 86 -6.70 2.60 -5.54
C LEU A 86 -7.19 3.22 -4.22
N LEU A 87 -6.30 3.52 -3.26
CA LEU A 87 -6.63 4.15 -1.98
C LEU A 87 -7.21 5.57 -2.15
N LEU A 88 -6.59 6.39 -2.99
CA LEU A 88 -7.10 7.74 -3.30
C LEU A 88 -8.46 7.67 -3.99
N SER A 89 -8.66 6.68 -4.87
CA SER A 89 -9.94 6.43 -5.52
C SER A 89 -10.98 5.83 -4.56
N PHE A 90 -10.55 5.09 -3.53
CA PHE A 90 -11.43 4.43 -2.57
C PHE A 90 -12.31 5.43 -1.83
N ARG A 91 -11.77 6.59 -1.43
CA ARG A 91 -12.56 7.67 -0.81
C ARG A 91 -13.62 8.22 -1.77
N ARG A 92 -13.29 8.34 -3.07
CA ARG A 92 -14.24 8.76 -4.13
C ARG A 92 -15.33 7.72 -4.35
N PHE A 93 -15.02 6.44 -4.18
CA PHE A 93 -15.95 5.34 -4.38
C PHE A 93 -16.70 4.89 -3.11
N GLN A 94 -16.26 5.30 -1.92
CA GLN A 94 -16.98 5.02 -0.66
C GLN A 94 -18.44 5.50 -0.72
N MET A 95 -18.70 6.64 -1.36
CA MET A 95 -20.06 7.15 -1.58
C MET A 95 -20.94 6.17 -2.39
N LEU A 96 -20.36 5.34 -3.27
CA LEU A 96 -21.10 4.32 -4.02
C LEU A 96 -21.58 3.16 -3.13
N ASN A 97 -20.94 2.93 -1.99
CA ASN A 97 -21.36 1.90 -1.03
C ASN A 97 -22.55 2.33 -0.16
N PHE A 98 -22.87 3.63 -0.07
CA PHE A 98 -23.97 4.12 0.77
C PHE A 98 -25.34 3.68 0.22
N TRP A 99 -25.51 3.66 -1.11
CA TRP A 99 -26.72 3.14 -1.74
C TRP A 99 -26.45 2.57 -3.14
N PRO A 100 -26.10 1.27 -3.25
CA PRO A 100 -25.58 0.68 -4.49
C PRO A 100 -26.56 0.79 -5.67
N SER A 101 -27.86 0.58 -5.44
CA SER A 101 -28.87 0.60 -6.50
C SER A 101 -29.10 2.01 -7.09
N LEU A 102 -29.17 3.03 -6.23
CA LEU A 102 -29.38 4.42 -6.65
C LEU A 102 -28.12 5.01 -7.30
N THR A 103 -26.96 4.76 -6.70
CA THR A 103 -25.67 5.25 -7.20
C THR A 103 -25.26 4.57 -8.49
N ARG A 104 -25.69 3.33 -8.76
CA ARG A 104 -25.43 2.64 -10.03
C ARG A 104 -26.15 3.28 -11.21
N ILE A 105 -27.30 3.90 -10.97
CA ILE A 105 -28.08 4.63 -11.98
C ILE A 105 -27.54 6.07 -12.12
N LEU A 106 -27.39 6.79 -11.00
CA LEU A 106 -27.01 8.21 -10.99
C LEU A 106 -25.51 8.46 -11.28
N LEU A 107 -24.62 7.57 -10.83
CA LEU A 107 -23.16 7.72 -10.91
C LEU A 107 -22.54 6.67 -11.86
N ARG A 108 -23.20 6.38 -12.98
CA ARG A 108 -22.83 5.31 -13.94
C ARG A 108 -21.39 5.41 -14.46
N LYS A 109 -20.88 6.63 -14.69
CA LYS A 109 -19.47 6.87 -15.08
C LYS A 109 -18.48 6.48 -13.98
N ARG A 110 -18.75 6.83 -12.71
CA ARG A 110 -17.89 6.45 -11.57
C ARG A 110 -17.89 4.94 -11.33
N TRP A 111 -19.01 4.27 -11.57
CA TRP A 111 -19.08 2.80 -11.53
C TRP A 111 -18.21 2.14 -12.61
N HIS A 112 -18.15 2.70 -13.82
CA HIS A 112 -17.24 2.21 -14.86
C HIS A 112 -15.77 2.40 -14.49
N GLU A 113 -15.40 3.56 -13.92
CA GLU A 113 -14.04 3.80 -13.40
C GLU A 113 -13.66 2.82 -12.29
N LEU A 114 -14.56 2.53 -11.34
CA LEU A 114 -14.31 1.55 -10.29
C LEU A 114 -14.11 0.13 -10.87
N LEU A 115 -14.94 -0.27 -11.85
CA LEU A 115 -14.83 -1.57 -12.49
C LEU A 115 -13.54 -1.70 -13.31
N SER A 116 -13.12 -0.65 -14.02
CA SER A 116 -11.87 -0.66 -14.77
C SER A 116 -10.64 -0.73 -13.86
N LEU A 117 -10.65 -0.01 -12.72
CA LEU A 117 -9.60 -0.13 -11.71
C LEU A 117 -9.54 -1.52 -11.09
N ARG A 118 -10.68 -2.15 -10.79
CA ARG A 118 -10.71 -3.55 -10.32
C ARG A 118 -10.21 -4.54 -11.36
N LYS A 119 -10.40 -4.26 -12.65
CA LYS A 119 -9.88 -5.10 -13.73
C LYS A 119 -8.35 -5.03 -13.77
N LYS A 120 -7.78 -3.82 -13.73
CA LYS A 120 -6.32 -3.59 -13.65
C LYS A 120 -5.67 -4.19 -12.40
N GLN A 121 -6.40 -4.35 -11.30
CA GLN A 121 -5.89 -5.01 -10.10
C GLN A 121 -5.84 -6.54 -10.23
N LYS A 122 -6.68 -7.13 -11.10
CA LYS A 122 -6.72 -8.58 -11.33
C LYS A 122 -5.74 -9.04 -12.41
N GLU A 123 -5.33 -8.13 -13.27
CA GLU A 123 -4.25 -8.30 -14.26
C GLU A 123 -2.89 -8.15 -13.56
#